data_AF-B6RG50-F1
#
_entry.id   AF-B6RG50-F1
#
_cell.length_a   1.000
_cell.length_b   1.000
_cell.length_c   1.000
_cell.angle_alpha   90.00
_cell.angle_beta   90.00
_cell.angle_gamma   90.00
#
_symmetry.space_group_name_H-M   'P 1'
#
loop_
_entity.id
_entity.type
_entity.pdbx_description
1 polymer ?
#
loop_
_entity_poly.entity_id
_entity_poly.type
_entity_poly.pdbx_seq_one_letter_code
_entity_poly.pdbx_strand_id
1 'polypeptide(L)'
;HWKHGGIVGVFGYGGGVIGRYCDMPEEFPGVAHFHTMRISQPGGKFYTSKYLRDLCDLWDLRGSGLTNMHGSTGDIVFLGTTTPQLEEVFFELTHKLNQDLGGSGSNLRTPSDCVGQARCEYACYDTQGLCHTLTNDYQDELHRPAFPYKFKFKFDGCPNCCVASIARADMSFIGTWRDAIRIDQEAVQGYIGGE
;
A
#
# COMPACT_ATOMS: atom_id res chain seq x y z
N HIS A 1 12.63 19.73 10.42
CA HIS A 1 12.65 19.85 11.89
C HIS A 1 12.13 18.58 12.53
N TRP A 2 12.87 17.49 12.32
CA TRP A 2 12.54 16.16 12.82
C TRP A 2 13.84 15.48 13.25
N LYS A 3 13.84 14.82 14.41
CA LYS A 3 14.99 14.03 14.87
C LYS A 3 15.23 12.83 13.96
N HIS A 4 16.45 12.29 14.03
CA HIS A 4 16.82 11.08 13.32
C HIS A 4 16.06 9.86 13.89
N GLY A 5 15.45 9.08 13.00
CA GLY A 5 14.81 7.81 13.33
C GLY A 5 13.67 7.87 14.37
N GLY A 6 13.43 6.70 14.97
CA GLY A 6 12.39 6.44 15.98
C GLY A 6 11.91 4.99 15.88
N ILE A 7 12.02 4.23 16.97
CA ILE A 7 11.59 2.82 17.03
C ILE A 7 10.37 2.73 17.91
N VAL A 8 9.23 2.45 17.29
CA VAL A 8 7.92 2.24 17.91
C VAL A 8 7.14 1.24 17.04
N GLY A 9 6.15 0.58 17.58
CA GLY A 9 5.37 -0.43 16.86
C GLY A 9 4.21 -0.94 17.71
N VAL A 10 3.66 -2.07 17.28
CA VAL A 10 2.62 -2.82 17.99
C VAL A 10 3.12 -4.23 18.29
N PHE A 11 2.67 -4.83 19.37
CA PHE A 11 3.08 -6.17 19.76
C PHE A 11 2.73 -7.20 18.69
N GLY A 12 3.63 -8.18 18.53
CA GLY A 12 3.51 -9.23 17.51
C GLY A 12 4.16 -8.87 16.16
N TYR A 13 4.33 -7.59 15.84
CA TYR A 13 4.91 -7.11 14.58
C TYR A 13 6.22 -6.35 14.78
N GLY A 14 7.17 -6.55 13.85
CA GLY A 14 8.46 -5.84 13.81
C GLY A 14 8.47 -4.65 12.86
N GLY A 15 7.32 -4.27 12.30
CA GLY A 15 7.17 -3.19 11.32
C GLY A 15 5.74 -2.66 11.25
N GLY A 16 5.49 -1.75 10.31
CA GLY A 16 4.19 -1.11 10.07
C GLY A 16 4.07 0.31 10.61
N VAL A 17 4.93 0.71 11.54
CA VAL A 17 4.95 2.07 12.12
C VAL A 17 6.32 2.72 11.94
N ILE A 18 6.34 3.97 11.50
CA ILE A 18 7.55 4.79 11.40
C ILE A 18 7.55 5.81 12.54
N GLY A 19 8.40 5.59 13.54
CA GLY A 19 8.61 6.54 14.63
C GLY A 19 9.21 7.85 14.14
N ARG A 20 8.70 8.96 14.66
CA ARG A 20 9.17 10.31 14.36
C ARG A 20 8.89 11.24 15.53
N TYR A 21 9.86 12.11 15.80
CA TYR A 21 9.85 13.05 16.91
C TYR A 21 10.34 14.42 16.44
N CYS A 22 9.64 15.50 16.80
CA CYS A 22 10.08 16.86 16.50
C CYS A 22 11.40 17.18 17.21
N ASP A 23 12.28 17.96 16.57
CA ASP A 23 13.53 18.43 17.18
C ASP A 23 13.34 19.66 18.09
N MET A 24 12.16 20.29 18.08
CA MET A 24 11.78 21.44 18.91
C MET A 24 10.46 21.17 19.67
N PRO A 25 10.43 20.19 20.60
CA PRO A 25 9.19 19.76 21.25
C PRO A 25 8.58 20.79 22.22
N GLU A 26 9.36 21.74 22.74
CA GLU A 26 8.86 22.81 23.61
C GLU A 26 8.09 23.87 22.80
N GLU A 27 8.56 24.18 21.59
CA GLU A 27 7.92 25.14 20.69
C GLU A 27 6.71 24.51 19.97
N PHE A 28 6.82 23.23 19.59
CA PHE A 28 5.78 22.49 18.87
C PHE A 28 5.34 21.22 19.61
N PRO A 29 4.71 21.34 20.79
CA PRO A 29 4.35 20.19 21.63
C PRO A 29 3.35 19.25 20.96
N GLY A 30 2.46 19.76 20.11
CA GLY A 30 1.46 18.96 19.38
C GLY A 30 2.05 17.94 18.40
N VAL A 31 3.32 18.07 18.04
CA VAL A 31 4.04 17.13 17.16
C VAL A 31 5.32 16.59 17.79
N ALA A 32 5.44 16.67 19.12
CA ALA A 32 6.55 16.06 19.85
C ALA A 32 6.69 14.57 19.50
N HIS A 33 5.56 13.87 19.37
CA HIS A 33 5.43 12.57 18.69
C HIS A 33 4.57 12.74 17.45
N PHE A 34 5.02 12.21 16.32
CA PHE A 34 4.27 12.31 15.07
C PHE A 34 4.46 11.07 14.19
N HIS A 35 4.11 9.92 14.75
CA HIS A 35 4.37 8.62 14.15
C HIS A 35 3.46 8.37 12.95
N THR A 36 3.99 7.68 11.94
CA THR A 36 3.23 7.29 10.75
C THR A 36 2.86 5.82 10.83
N MET A 37 1.58 5.48 10.67
CA MET A 37 1.12 4.10 10.54
C MET A 37 0.83 3.79 9.08
N ARG A 38 1.33 2.65 8.59
CA ARG A 38 1.05 2.15 7.25
C ARG A 38 -0.08 1.14 7.35
N ILE A 39 -1.17 1.36 6.62
CA ILE A 39 -2.34 0.49 6.62
C ILE A 39 -2.41 -0.18 5.24
N SER A 40 -2.59 -1.50 5.23
CA SER A 40 -2.62 -2.28 3.99
C SER A 40 -3.81 -1.86 3.10
N GLN A 41 -3.56 -1.62 1.82
CA GLN A 41 -4.60 -1.19 0.86
C GLN A 41 -5.21 -2.39 0.10
N PRO A 42 -6.49 -2.33 -0.32
CA PRO A 42 -7.06 -3.31 -1.24
C PRO A 42 -6.44 -3.21 -2.64
N GLY A 43 -6.54 -4.30 -3.40
CA GLY A 43 -6.13 -4.38 -4.81
C GLY A 43 -6.76 -3.27 -5.65
N GLY A 44 -5.99 -2.70 -6.58
CA GLY A 44 -6.42 -1.59 -7.43
C GLY A 44 -6.77 -0.29 -6.69
N LYS A 45 -6.67 -0.24 -5.35
CA LYS A 45 -7.13 0.88 -4.50
C LYS A 45 -8.61 1.21 -4.68
N PHE A 46 -9.44 0.19 -4.89
CA PHE A 46 -10.89 0.34 -4.89
C PHE A 46 -11.45 0.44 -3.49
N TYR A 47 -12.33 1.41 -3.25
CA TYR A 47 -12.91 1.66 -1.93
C TYR A 47 -14.40 1.90 -2.03
N THR A 48 -15.12 1.56 -0.97
CA THR A 48 -16.46 2.08 -0.72
C THR A 48 -16.35 3.35 0.13
N SER A 49 -17.29 4.28 -0.05
CA SER A 49 -17.31 5.50 0.77
C SER A 49 -17.57 5.20 2.25
N LYS A 50 -18.27 4.10 2.57
CA LYS A 50 -18.45 3.65 3.96
C LYS A 50 -17.10 3.31 4.61
N TYR A 51 -16.31 2.45 3.98
CA TYR A 51 -15.01 2.03 4.52
C TYR A 51 -14.06 3.22 4.74
N LEU A 52 -14.00 4.16 3.78
CA LEU A 52 -13.17 5.36 3.94
C LEU A 52 -13.65 6.26 5.09
N ARG A 53 -14.96 6.42 5.28
CA ARG A 53 -15.51 7.17 6.43
C ARG A 53 -15.16 6.48 7.75
N ASP A 54 -15.30 5.15 7.83
CA ASP A 54 -14.94 4.40 9.03
C ASP A 54 -13.45 4.56 9.38
N LEU A 55 -12.55 4.59 8.37
CA LEU A 55 -11.14 4.91 8.57
C LEU A 55 -10.91 6.36 9.03
N CYS A 56 -11.62 7.32 8.45
CA CYS A 56 -11.55 8.73 8.89
C CYS A 56 -12.01 8.89 10.33
N ASP A 57 -13.15 8.31 10.73
CA ASP A 57 -13.68 8.38 12.09
C ASP A 57 -12.67 7.86 13.12
N LEU A 58 -11.99 6.75 12.81
CA LEU A 58 -10.92 6.21 13.63
C LEU A 58 -9.72 7.17 13.71
N TRP A 59 -9.29 7.71 12.57
CA TRP A 59 -8.08 8.51 12.49
C TRP A 59 -8.26 9.94 13.02
N ASP A 60 -9.45 10.51 12.92
CA ASP A 60 -9.82 11.78 13.53
C ASP A 60 -9.82 11.66 15.06
N LEU A 61 -10.23 10.51 15.60
CA LEU A 61 -10.25 10.27 17.05
C LEU A 61 -8.84 10.03 17.63
N ARG A 62 -8.01 9.25 16.94
CA ARG A 62 -6.77 8.68 17.51
C ARG A 62 -5.49 9.15 16.82
N GLY A 63 -5.60 9.99 15.80
CA GLY A 63 -4.49 10.52 15.03
C GLY A 63 -4.58 12.02 14.86
N SER A 64 -3.92 12.50 13.81
CA SER A 64 -3.88 13.93 13.46
C SER A 64 -5.01 14.37 12.52
N GLY A 65 -5.80 13.42 11.99
CA GLY A 65 -6.70 13.65 10.85
C GLY A 65 -5.98 13.81 9.49
N LEU A 66 -4.64 13.78 9.45
CA LEU A 66 -3.86 13.91 8.21
C LEU A 66 -3.50 12.55 7.62
N THR A 67 -3.58 12.44 6.30
CA THR A 67 -3.27 11.20 5.57
C THR A 67 -2.45 11.45 4.31
N ASN A 68 -1.81 10.38 3.80
CA ASN A 68 -1.49 10.30 2.38
C ASN A 68 -2.28 9.15 1.75
N MET A 69 -2.97 9.46 0.66
CA MET A 69 -3.74 8.52 -0.15
C MET A 69 -3.09 8.47 -1.54
N HIS A 70 -1.98 7.75 -1.73
CA HIS A 70 -1.38 6.69 -0.89
C HIS A 70 0.13 6.92 -0.72
N GLY A 71 0.76 6.12 0.14
CA GLY A 71 2.22 5.97 0.15
C GLY A 71 2.72 5.36 -1.16
N SER A 72 3.94 5.69 -1.59
CA SER A 72 4.47 5.23 -2.88
C SER A 72 4.65 3.70 -2.99
N THR A 73 4.61 2.95 -1.90
CA THR A 73 4.61 1.47 -1.99
C THR A 73 3.22 0.95 -2.30
N GLY A 74 2.17 1.57 -1.75
CA GLY A 74 0.77 1.17 -1.90
C GLY A 74 -0.08 1.58 -0.69
N ASP A 75 0.52 1.61 0.50
CA ASP A 75 -0.17 1.75 1.78
C ASP A 75 -1.07 2.99 1.87
N ILE A 76 -2.21 2.87 2.56
CA ILE A 76 -2.86 4.04 3.17
C ILE A 76 -1.92 4.54 4.29
N VAL A 77 -1.70 5.85 4.36
CA VAL A 77 -0.79 6.45 5.34
C VAL A 77 -1.58 7.27 6.33
N PHE A 78 -1.61 6.81 7.58
CA PHE A 78 -2.08 7.56 8.73
C PHE A 78 -0.90 8.39 9.28
N LEU A 79 -0.94 9.70 9.05
CA LEU A 79 0.22 10.58 9.23
C LEU A 79 0.15 11.37 10.53
N GLY A 80 0.77 10.83 11.59
CA GLY A 80 0.92 11.53 12.85
C GLY A 80 -0.02 11.03 13.94
N THR A 81 0.54 10.30 14.89
CA THR A 81 -0.07 9.98 16.18
C THR A 81 1.02 9.83 17.24
N THR A 82 0.62 9.52 18.47
CA THR A 82 1.49 9.33 19.63
C THR A 82 1.69 7.84 19.92
N THR A 83 2.76 7.50 20.65
CA THR A 83 3.09 6.09 20.96
C THR A 83 1.95 5.35 21.68
N PRO A 84 1.26 5.93 22.68
CA PRO A 84 0.17 5.22 23.36
C PRO A 84 -1.04 4.88 22.48
N GLN A 85 -1.23 5.58 21.35
CA GLN A 85 -2.34 5.33 20.44
C GLN A 85 -2.08 4.21 19.43
N LEU A 86 -0.84 3.72 19.31
CA LEU A 86 -0.49 2.73 18.27
C LEU A 86 -1.27 1.42 18.43
N GLU A 87 -1.28 0.86 19.64
CA GLU A 87 -2.02 -0.37 19.95
C GLU A 87 -3.53 -0.15 19.86
N GLU A 88 -4.01 1.01 20.27
CA GLU A 88 -5.42 1.38 20.22
C GLU A 88 -5.94 1.45 18.78
N VAL A 89 -5.19 2.12 17.90
CA VAL A 89 -5.52 2.20 16.47
C VAL A 89 -5.44 0.81 15.83
N PHE A 90 -4.43 0.02 16.17
CA PHE A 90 -4.28 -1.33 15.64
C PHE A 90 -5.39 -2.27 16.09
N PHE A 91 -5.81 -2.19 17.35
CA PHE A 91 -6.93 -2.96 17.88
C PHE A 91 -8.23 -2.61 17.15
N GLU A 92 -8.52 -1.32 16.94
CA GLU A 92 -9.70 -0.85 16.22
C GLU A 92 -9.70 -1.30 14.75
N LEU A 93 -8.57 -1.16 14.05
CA LEU A 93 -8.40 -1.61 12.67
C LEU A 93 -8.70 -3.10 12.53
N THR A 94 -8.11 -3.93 13.40
CA THR A 94 -8.23 -5.39 13.33
C THR A 94 -9.60 -5.88 13.77
N HIS A 95 -10.12 -5.40 14.90
CA HIS A 95 -11.34 -5.94 15.52
C HIS A 95 -12.63 -5.35 14.94
N LYS A 96 -12.61 -4.11 14.41
CA LYS A 96 -13.81 -3.46 13.87
C LYS A 96 -13.80 -3.32 12.35
N LEU A 97 -12.63 -3.15 11.74
CA LEU A 97 -12.52 -2.90 10.30
C LEU A 97 -11.96 -4.09 9.52
N ASN A 98 -11.59 -5.18 10.20
CA ASN A 98 -10.93 -6.35 9.62
C ASN A 98 -9.76 -5.94 8.70
N GLN A 99 -8.94 -5.01 9.19
CA GLN A 99 -7.89 -4.35 8.44
C GLN A 99 -6.56 -4.48 9.16
N ASP A 100 -5.50 -4.81 8.41
CA ASP A 100 -4.15 -4.96 8.93
C ASP A 100 -3.22 -3.79 8.51
N LEU A 101 -2.07 -3.72 9.16
CA LEU A 101 -0.96 -2.84 8.85
C LEU A 101 -0.24 -3.27 7.56
N GLY A 102 0.48 -2.32 6.97
CA GLY A 102 1.43 -2.56 5.89
C GLY A 102 2.85 -2.85 6.41
N GLY A 103 3.78 -3.06 5.47
CA GLY A 103 5.16 -3.44 5.78
C GLY A 103 6.14 -2.27 5.93
N SER A 104 7.08 -2.39 6.88
CA SER A 104 8.28 -1.54 6.99
C SER A 104 9.43 -2.26 7.69
N GLY A 105 10.68 -1.96 7.34
CA GLY A 105 11.87 -2.64 7.90
C GLY A 105 12.57 -3.53 6.87
N SER A 106 13.34 -4.52 7.33
CA SER A 106 14.00 -5.51 6.47
C SER A 106 13.11 -6.75 6.28
N ASN A 107 11.99 -6.54 5.58
CA ASN A 107 10.88 -7.47 5.36
C ASN A 107 10.36 -7.37 3.93
N LEU A 108 9.43 -8.25 3.59
CA LEU A 108 8.48 -7.99 2.52
C LEU A 108 7.72 -6.70 2.84
N ARG A 109 7.61 -5.81 1.85
CA ARG A 109 6.77 -4.61 1.95
C ARG A 109 5.45 -4.88 1.26
N THR A 110 4.45 -4.08 1.61
CA THR A 110 3.10 -4.13 1.05
C THR A 110 3.14 -4.24 -0.47
N PRO A 111 2.70 -5.39 -1.03
CA PRO A 111 2.62 -5.55 -2.46
C PRO A 111 1.61 -4.58 -3.07
N SER A 112 1.79 -4.24 -4.36
CA SER A 112 0.82 -3.42 -5.08
C SER A 112 0.73 -3.76 -6.56
N ASP A 113 -0.44 -3.53 -7.12
CA ASP A 113 -0.83 -3.90 -8.47
C ASP A 113 -1.34 -2.70 -9.28
N CYS A 114 -1.37 -2.86 -10.60
CA CYS A 114 -2.15 -1.98 -11.47
C CYS A 114 -3.64 -2.37 -11.44
N VAL A 115 -4.51 -1.53 -12.03
CA VAL A 115 -5.97 -1.79 -12.05
C VAL A 115 -6.35 -3.14 -12.66
N GLY A 116 -5.49 -3.72 -13.51
CA GLY A 116 -5.66 -5.07 -14.03
C GLY A 116 -6.99 -5.26 -14.78
N GLN A 117 -7.51 -6.49 -14.71
CA GLN A 117 -8.73 -6.90 -15.41
C GLN A 117 -9.99 -6.18 -14.90
N ALA A 118 -9.94 -5.50 -13.75
CA ALA A 118 -11.09 -4.76 -13.24
C ALA A 118 -11.51 -3.60 -14.16
N ARG A 119 -10.56 -2.99 -14.90
CA ARG A 119 -10.86 -1.87 -15.80
C ARG A 119 -9.81 -1.65 -16.90
N CYS A 120 -9.11 -2.70 -17.34
CA CYS A 120 -8.17 -2.62 -18.44
C CYS A 120 -8.26 -3.87 -19.31
N GLU A 121 -8.56 -3.66 -20.59
CA GLU A 121 -8.66 -4.66 -21.65
C GLU A 121 -7.30 -5.24 -22.08
N TYR A 122 -6.19 -4.65 -21.63
CA TYR A 122 -4.83 -5.13 -21.89
C TYR A 122 -4.28 -6.06 -20.81
N ALA A 123 -5.01 -6.29 -19.72
CA ALA A 123 -4.52 -7.10 -18.60
C ALA A 123 -4.42 -8.58 -19.00
N CYS A 124 -3.20 -9.11 -19.00
CA CYS A 124 -2.88 -10.48 -19.42
C CYS A 124 -3.10 -11.52 -18.31
N TYR A 125 -3.32 -11.08 -17.06
CA TYR A 125 -3.66 -11.94 -15.91
C TYR A 125 -4.38 -11.10 -14.84
N ASP A 126 -4.96 -11.78 -13.84
CA ASP A 126 -5.57 -11.12 -12.68
C ASP A 126 -4.50 -10.62 -11.70
N THR A 127 -4.08 -9.36 -11.91
CA THR A 127 -3.07 -8.70 -11.08
C THR A 127 -3.53 -8.53 -9.64
N GLN A 128 -4.81 -8.21 -9.43
CA GLN A 128 -5.38 -7.98 -8.11
C GLN A 128 -5.49 -9.29 -7.33
N GLY A 129 -5.97 -10.35 -7.97
CA GLY A 129 -6.03 -11.69 -7.39
C GLY A 129 -4.66 -12.19 -6.96
N LEU A 130 -3.65 -12.10 -7.82
CA LEU A 130 -2.29 -12.53 -7.46
C LEU A 130 -1.67 -11.65 -6.35
N CYS A 131 -1.86 -10.33 -6.43
CA CYS A 131 -1.37 -9.39 -5.41
C CYS A 131 -1.97 -9.71 -4.03
N HIS A 132 -3.28 -9.92 -3.96
CA HIS A 132 -3.97 -10.27 -2.73
C HIS A 132 -3.51 -11.62 -2.17
N THR A 133 -3.46 -12.66 -3.01
CA THR A 133 -3.02 -14.01 -2.61
C THR A 133 -1.62 -13.98 -2.02
N LEU A 134 -0.64 -13.40 -2.72
CA LEU A 134 0.74 -13.37 -2.20
C LEU A 134 0.90 -12.45 -0.99
N THR A 135 0.06 -11.42 -0.85
CA THR A 135 0.05 -10.59 0.37
C THR A 135 -0.41 -11.40 1.58
N ASN A 136 -1.40 -12.29 1.41
CA ASN A 136 -1.90 -13.15 2.49
C ASN A 136 -0.97 -14.33 2.78
N ASP A 137 -0.41 -14.96 1.74
CA ASP A 137 0.48 -16.11 1.89
C ASP A 137 1.76 -15.75 2.65
N TYR A 138 2.29 -14.54 2.44
CA TYR A 138 3.55 -14.05 3.04
C TYR A 138 3.33 -12.98 4.12
N GLN A 139 2.25 -13.10 4.91
CA GLN A 139 1.97 -12.20 6.03
C GLN A 139 3.10 -12.19 7.06
N ASP A 140 3.70 -13.34 7.37
CA ASP A 140 4.79 -13.43 8.34
C ASP A 140 6.00 -12.63 7.87
N GLU A 141 6.44 -12.83 6.62
CA GLU A 141 7.57 -12.14 6.02
C GLU A 141 7.33 -10.64 5.84
N LEU A 142 6.05 -10.21 5.79
CA LEU A 142 5.67 -8.79 5.76
C LEU A 142 5.71 -8.16 7.15
N HIS A 143 5.17 -8.84 8.15
CA HIS A 143 5.02 -8.27 9.50
C HIS A 143 6.24 -8.48 10.41
N ARG A 144 7.05 -9.51 10.16
CA ARG A 144 8.18 -9.93 11.00
C ARG A 144 9.48 -9.91 10.16
N PRO A 145 10.28 -8.83 10.26
CA PRO A 145 11.51 -8.68 9.48
C PRO A 145 12.49 -9.86 9.64
N ALA A 146 12.57 -10.70 8.60
CA ALA A 146 13.44 -11.87 8.54
C ALA A 146 14.50 -11.78 7.42
N PHE A 147 14.49 -10.71 6.62
CA PHE A 147 15.36 -10.58 5.46
C PHE A 147 16.59 -9.72 5.75
N PRO A 148 17.68 -9.84 4.98
CA PRO A 148 18.84 -8.96 5.10
C PRO A 148 18.48 -7.48 4.85
N TYR A 149 17.53 -7.23 3.95
CA TYR A 149 17.03 -5.89 3.68
C TYR A 149 15.58 -5.91 3.19
N LYS A 150 15.05 -4.75 2.79
CA LYS A 150 13.67 -4.62 2.29
C LYS A 150 13.49 -5.41 0.99
N PHE A 151 12.32 -6.01 0.80
CA PHE A 151 11.94 -6.68 -0.44
C PHE A 151 10.53 -6.25 -0.85
N LYS A 152 10.26 -6.11 -2.15
CA LYS A 152 8.99 -5.61 -2.69
C LYS A 152 8.50 -6.46 -3.85
N PHE A 153 7.21 -6.74 -3.85
CA PHE A 153 6.46 -7.25 -5.00
C PHE A 153 5.67 -6.12 -5.65
N LYS A 154 5.60 -6.12 -6.99
CA LYS A 154 4.63 -5.33 -7.76
C LYS A 154 4.14 -6.05 -9.00
N PHE A 155 2.87 -5.86 -9.33
CA PHE A 155 2.15 -6.63 -10.36
C PHE A 155 1.59 -5.72 -11.45
N ASP A 156 2.17 -5.80 -12.64
CA ASP A 156 1.69 -5.11 -13.84
C ASP A 156 1.04 -6.11 -14.79
N GLY A 157 -0.18 -5.81 -15.23
CA GLY A 157 -0.97 -6.69 -16.09
C GLY A 157 -0.47 -6.76 -17.54
N CYS A 158 0.36 -5.81 -17.97
CA CYS A 158 0.95 -5.75 -19.31
C CYS A 158 2.25 -4.91 -19.31
N PRO A 159 3.00 -4.86 -20.42
CA PRO A 159 4.27 -4.13 -20.50
C PRO A 159 4.17 -2.59 -20.36
N ASN A 160 2.98 -1.99 -20.36
CA ASN A 160 2.81 -0.55 -20.08
C ASN A 160 3.22 -0.17 -18.65
N CYS A 161 3.30 -1.15 -17.74
CA CYS A 161 3.92 -1.01 -16.44
C CYS A 161 3.31 0.13 -15.58
N CYS A 162 1.98 0.19 -15.50
CA CYS A 162 1.23 1.25 -14.83
C CYS A 162 1.52 1.40 -13.32
N VAL A 163 1.93 0.34 -12.61
CA VAL A 163 2.39 0.42 -11.21
C VAL A 163 3.92 0.58 -11.10
N ALA A 164 4.61 0.63 -12.24
CA ALA A 164 6.04 0.76 -12.38
C ALA A 164 6.83 -0.33 -11.63
N SER A 165 6.37 -1.59 -11.74
CA SER A 165 6.98 -2.74 -11.04
C SER A 165 8.47 -2.88 -11.35
N ILE A 166 8.86 -2.75 -12.62
CA ILE A 166 10.26 -2.91 -13.07
C ILE A 166 11.25 -1.95 -12.39
N ALA A 167 10.77 -0.79 -11.95
CA ALA A 167 11.61 0.25 -11.34
C ALA A 167 11.46 0.35 -9.82
N ARG A 168 10.39 -0.21 -9.25
CA ARG A 168 9.98 0.06 -7.85
C ARG A 168 9.68 -1.20 -7.06
N ALA A 169 10.06 -2.37 -7.56
CA ALA A 169 9.99 -3.64 -6.86
C ALA A 169 11.26 -4.48 -7.09
N ASP A 170 11.59 -5.28 -6.09
CA ASP A 170 12.72 -6.21 -6.15
C ASP A 170 12.35 -7.45 -6.98
N MET A 171 11.06 -7.84 -6.95
CA MET A 171 10.48 -8.82 -7.87
C MET A 171 9.27 -8.22 -8.58
N SER A 172 9.38 -8.12 -9.90
CA SER A 172 8.39 -7.54 -10.79
C SER A 172 7.67 -8.63 -11.56
N PHE A 173 6.34 -8.59 -11.56
CA PHE A 173 5.48 -9.49 -12.32
C PHE A 173 4.83 -8.71 -13.45
N ILE A 174 5.24 -8.95 -14.70
CA ILE A 174 4.75 -8.22 -15.87
C ILE A 174 4.07 -9.20 -16.83
N GLY A 175 2.78 -8.97 -17.08
CA GLY A 175 1.95 -9.82 -17.92
C GLY A 175 2.33 -9.72 -19.40
N THR A 176 2.16 -10.83 -20.11
CA THR A 176 2.33 -10.91 -21.57
C THR A 176 1.45 -12.04 -22.11
N TRP A 177 1.32 -12.10 -23.43
CA TRP A 177 0.81 -13.24 -24.18
C TRP A 177 1.95 -13.91 -24.97
N ARG A 178 1.68 -15.07 -25.57
CA ARG A 178 2.66 -15.88 -26.34
C ARG A 178 2.17 -16.32 -27.72
N ASP A 179 0.98 -15.90 -28.10
CA ASP A 179 0.33 -16.11 -29.38
C ASP A 179 0.31 -14.81 -30.21
N ALA A 180 -0.41 -14.80 -31.33
CA ALA A 180 -0.47 -13.64 -32.23
C ALA A 180 -1.38 -12.53 -31.66
N ILE A 181 -1.06 -11.27 -31.99
CA ILE A 181 -1.98 -10.15 -31.77
C ILE A 181 -3.27 -10.39 -32.57
N ARG A 182 -4.42 -10.21 -31.92
CA ARG A 182 -5.74 -10.30 -32.55
C ARG A 182 -6.02 -9.00 -33.31
N ILE A 183 -6.37 -9.11 -34.59
CA ILE A 183 -6.61 -7.96 -35.47
C ILE A 183 -8.05 -8.02 -35.97
N ASP A 184 -8.83 -7.01 -35.62
CA ASP A 184 -10.16 -6.76 -36.20
C ASP A 184 -10.01 -5.81 -37.39
N GLN A 185 -10.22 -6.33 -38.60
CA GLN A 185 -10.05 -5.56 -39.83
C GLN A 185 -11.11 -4.47 -40.01
N GLU A 186 -12.31 -4.65 -39.43
CA GLU A 186 -13.37 -3.63 -39.50
C GLU A 186 -12.98 -2.42 -38.66
N ALA A 187 -12.55 -2.63 -37.42
CA ALA A 187 -12.03 -1.57 -36.56
C ALA A 187 -10.83 -0.85 -37.19
N VAL A 188 -9.90 -1.58 -37.84
CA VAL A 188 -8.77 -0.97 -38.57
C VAL A 188 -9.24 -0.04 -39.69
N GLN A 189 -10.26 -0.44 -40.46
CA GLN A 189 -10.83 0.44 -41.49
C GLN A 189 -11.53 1.67 -40.88
N GLY A 190 -12.21 1.51 -39.73
CA GLY A 190 -12.78 2.63 -38.97
C GLY A 190 -11.72 3.69 -38.60
N TYR A 191 -10.59 3.24 -38.03
CA TYR A 191 -9.44 4.12 -37.73
C TYR A 191 -8.86 4.81 -38.98
N ILE A 192 -8.77 4.11 -40.13
CA ILE A 192 -8.33 4.72 -41.41
C ILE A 192 -9.35 5.75 -41.91
N GLY A 193 -10.64 5.50 -41.71
CA GLY A 193 -11.74 6.38 -42.05
C GLY A 193 -11.91 7.59 -41.13
N GLY A 194 -11.22 7.63 -39.99
CA GLY A 194 -11.23 8.73 -39.03
C GLY A 194 -12.33 8.64 -37.97
N GLU A 195 -12.86 7.44 -37.69
CA GLU A 195 -13.59 7.14 -36.45
C GLU A 195 -12.64 7.10 -35.24
#